data_AF-A0A0R3RHS3-F1
#
_entry.id   AF-A0A0R3RHS3-F1
#
_cell.length_a   1.000
_cell.length_b   1.000
_cell.length_c   1.000
_cell.angle_alpha   90.00
_cell.angle_beta   90.00
_cell.angle_gamma   90.00
#
_symmetry.space_group_name_H-M   'P 1'
#
loop_
_entity.id
_entity.type
_entity.pdbx_description
1 polymer ?
#
loop_
_entity_poly.entity_id
_entity_poly.type
_entity_poly.pdbx_seq_one_letter_code
_entity_poly.pdbx_strand_id
1 'polypeptide(L)'
;MNKGSTWVLQARRMDGRVGPFVILPDQMNTFNPLFVLITVPIFEAWVYPLVQKICKVTPLRKMATGGCLAAMAFIMAGVLQLEVNKTMESHPAHGKVFLQVFGNLSHSYQINGTKLTNEKTELSQGFYTVTSNSTKNAENFELNLTSAGSGYVLGVFQSSQNKDSFSYFPYNCEKTENGRTRLYLLVSNDSSLANGNFYIVDVNENIHEKSVIKSGQHLDIRPALISSPEYTLKLGPGNCTVTDCPYNYTIYAEAGGAHVVYIAKNIISVYTVVRPNTVNILWQLPQFFVITVGEVLFSVTGLEFSYSQATPNMKSVLQAVWLMTVFLGNVIDMLISGSHIVAEPAAEFFLYAFMTLIVIGLFIGLAMKYEYNNYAEEKDEQMKYIEKPTSQRAGMECGILSGNNPS
;
A
#
# COMPACT_ATOMS: atom_id res chain seq x y z
N MET A 1 11.06 -9.45 8.00
CA MET A 1 10.74 -8.60 6.83
C MET A 1 9.23 -8.57 6.69
N ASN A 2 8.56 -7.56 7.25
CA ASN A 2 7.15 -7.34 6.93
C ASN A 2 7.06 -6.70 5.54
N LYS A 3 7.10 -7.52 4.50
CA LYS A 3 6.91 -7.03 3.13
C LYS A 3 5.53 -6.39 2.94
N GLY A 4 4.56 -6.75 3.79
CA GLY A 4 3.16 -6.53 3.48
C GLY A 4 2.55 -5.21 3.91
N SER A 5 3.19 -4.41 4.78
CA SER A 5 2.64 -3.12 5.18
C SER A 5 3.14 -2.00 4.28
N THR A 6 4.45 -1.84 4.17
CA THR A 6 5.07 -0.74 3.45
C THR A 6 4.91 -0.85 1.92
N TRP A 7 4.97 -2.06 1.36
CA TRP A 7 4.79 -2.23 -0.08
C TRP A 7 3.32 -2.08 -0.47
N VAL A 8 2.39 -2.45 0.42
CA VAL A 8 0.96 -2.16 0.22
C VAL A 8 0.68 -0.68 0.33
N LEU A 9 1.34 0.05 1.25
CA LEU A 9 1.25 1.51 1.30
C LEU A 9 1.74 2.15 0.00
N GLN A 10 2.85 1.68 -0.56
CA GLN A 10 3.29 2.09 -1.90
C GLN A 10 2.25 1.76 -2.98
N ALA A 11 1.71 0.53 -2.98
CA ALA A 11 0.69 0.09 -3.94
C ALA A 11 -0.60 0.93 -3.88
N ARG A 12 -1.00 1.39 -2.68
CA ARG A 12 -2.16 2.30 -2.50
C ARG A 12 -2.00 3.62 -3.22
N ARG A 13 -0.76 4.05 -3.47
CA ARG A 13 -0.41 5.30 -4.16
C ARG A 13 -0.13 5.08 -5.66
N MET A 14 -0.36 3.88 -6.17
CA MET A 14 -0.19 3.51 -7.58
C MET A 14 -1.55 3.26 -8.24
N ASP A 15 -1.58 3.33 -9.57
CA ASP A 15 -2.75 3.01 -10.38
C ASP A 15 -2.86 1.49 -10.55
N GLY A 16 -3.93 0.91 -9.98
CA GLY A 16 -4.21 -0.52 -10.02
C GLY A 16 -4.74 -1.03 -11.37
N ARG A 17 -5.04 -0.14 -12.33
CA ARG A 17 -5.65 -0.53 -13.60
C ARG A 17 -4.64 -1.19 -14.54
N VAL A 18 -4.96 -2.39 -14.98
CA VAL A 18 -4.18 -3.18 -15.94
C VAL A 18 -5.12 -3.68 -17.05
N GLY A 19 -5.28 -2.86 -18.08
CA GLY A 19 -6.23 -3.12 -19.16
C GLY A 19 -7.67 -3.16 -18.63
N PRO A 20 -8.41 -4.28 -18.78
CA PRO A 20 -9.77 -4.43 -18.26
C PRO A 20 -9.84 -4.80 -16.78
N PHE A 21 -8.71 -5.19 -16.16
CA PHE A 21 -8.65 -5.63 -14.78
C PHE A 21 -8.18 -4.51 -13.86
N VAL A 22 -8.66 -4.50 -12.62
CA VAL A 22 -8.14 -3.62 -11.56
C VAL A 22 -7.56 -4.48 -10.44
N ILE A 23 -6.26 -4.33 -10.19
CA ILE A 23 -5.54 -4.97 -9.09
C ILE A 23 -5.64 -4.05 -7.88
N LEU A 24 -6.22 -4.54 -6.80
CA LEU A 24 -6.30 -3.78 -5.56
C LEU A 24 -4.95 -3.82 -4.82
N PRO A 25 -4.54 -2.72 -4.15
CA PRO A 25 -3.30 -2.69 -3.37
C PRO A 25 -3.15 -3.84 -2.37
N ASP A 26 -4.25 -4.21 -1.70
CA ASP A 26 -4.26 -5.27 -0.69
C ASP A 26 -3.96 -6.67 -1.28
N GLN A 27 -4.22 -6.86 -2.57
CA GLN A 27 -3.93 -8.11 -3.30
C GLN A 27 -2.43 -8.29 -3.59
N MET A 28 -1.62 -7.23 -3.45
CA MET A 28 -0.17 -7.31 -3.68
C MET A 28 0.52 -8.29 -2.74
N ASN A 29 -0.01 -8.48 -1.53
CA ASN A 29 0.51 -9.46 -0.58
C ASN A 29 0.29 -10.91 -0.99
N THR A 30 -0.73 -11.19 -1.81
CA THR A 30 -1.02 -12.53 -2.31
C THR A 30 0.02 -13.00 -3.34
N PHE A 31 0.67 -12.07 -4.05
CA PHE A 31 1.69 -12.42 -5.02
C PHE A 31 2.99 -12.93 -4.37
N ASN A 32 3.30 -12.57 -3.12
CA ASN A 32 4.55 -13.01 -2.49
C ASN A 32 4.63 -14.55 -2.30
N PRO A 33 3.65 -15.22 -1.65
CA PRO A 33 3.63 -16.68 -1.59
C PRO A 33 3.61 -17.34 -2.98
N LEU A 34 2.90 -16.76 -3.95
CA LEU A 34 2.85 -17.27 -5.32
C LEU A 34 4.24 -17.27 -5.97
N PHE A 35 4.96 -16.15 -5.86
CA PHE A 35 6.32 -16.05 -6.39
C PHE A 35 7.29 -17.00 -5.66
N VAL A 36 7.16 -17.18 -4.35
CA VAL A 36 7.98 -18.15 -3.60
C VAL A 36 7.75 -19.57 -4.13
N LEU A 37 6.48 -19.98 -4.27
CA LEU A 37 6.11 -21.32 -4.77
C LEU A 37 6.63 -21.60 -6.18
N ILE A 38 6.71 -20.58 -7.04
CA ILE A 38 7.26 -20.69 -8.39
C ILE A 38 8.81 -20.66 -8.36
N THR A 39 9.40 -19.79 -7.53
CA THR A 39 10.84 -19.54 -7.53
C THR A 39 11.63 -20.69 -6.92
N VAL A 40 11.14 -21.33 -5.84
CA VAL A 40 11.82 -22.46 -5.19
C VAL A 40 12.16 -23.61 -6.16
N PRO A 41 11.19 -24.22 -6.88
CA PRO A 41 11.50 -25.32 -7.80
C PRO A 41 12.38 -24.87 -8.97
N ILE A 42 12.26 -23.63 -9.44
CA ILE A 42 13.15 -23.08 -10.48
C ILE A 42 14.60 -23.01 -9.95
N PHE A 43 14.77 -22.58 -8.70
CA PHE A 43 16.08 -22.47 -8.10
C PHE A 43 16.75 -23.84 -7.90
N GLU A 44 15.99 -24.83 -7.43
CA GLU A 44 16.49 -26.19 -7.23
C GLU A 44 16.78 -26.92 -8.54
N ALA A 45 15.89 -26.83 -9.52
CA ALA A 45 16.04 -27.59 -10.77
C ALA A 45 16.99 -26.93 -11.78
N TRP A 46 17.11 -25.60 -11.78
CA TRP A 46 17.84 -24.88 -12.83
C TRP A 46 18.95 -23.99 -12.29
N VAL A 47 18.66 -23.10 -11.33
CA VAL A 47 19.62 -22.08 -10.91
C VAL A 47 20.81 -22.70 -10.17
N TYR A 48 20.57 -23.51 -9.15
CA TYR A 48 21.64 -24.14 -8.37
C TYR A 48 22.55 -25.06 -9.20
N PRO A 49 22.05 -25.96 -10.06
CA PRO A 49 22.93 -26.80 -10.88
C PRO A 49 23.76 -25.98 -11.89
N LEU A 50 23.24 -24.85 -12.38
CA LEU A 50 24.01 -23.94 -13.24
C LEU A 50 25.10 -23.19 -12.47
N VAL A 51 24.77 -22.65 -11.30
CA VAL A 51 25.73 -21.88 -10.49
C VAL A 51 26.83 -22.80 -9.93
N GLN A 52 26.50 -24.05 -9.60
CA GLN A 52 27.49 -25.06 -9.17
C GLN A 52 28.56 -25.35 -10.24
N LYS A 53 28.26 -25.14 -11.54
CA LYS A 53 29.28 -25.27 -12.61
C LYS A 53 30.31 -24.15 -12.59
N ILE A 54 29.99 -23.00 -11.99
CA ILE A 54 30.83 -21.79 -12.00
C ILE A 54 31.52 -21.60 -10.65
N CYS A 55 30.81 -21.82 -9.54
CA CYS A 55 31.29 -21.56 -8.19
C CYS A 55 30.81 -22.63 -7.20
N LYS A 56 31.64 -22.96 -6.20
CA LYS A 56 31.19 -23.74 -5.03
C LYS A 56 30.18 -22.91 -4.23
N VAL A 57 28.93 -23.38 -4.22
CA VAL A 57 27.80 -22.69 -3.62
C VAL A 57 27.64 -23.13 -2.17
N THR A 58 28.29 -22.44 -1.23
CA THR A 58 28.08 -22.69 0.20
C THR A 58 26.78 -22.03 0.69
N PRO A 59 26.09 -22.58 1.70
CA PRO A 59 24.87 -21.97 2.25
C PRO A 59 25.06 -20.52 2.68
N LEU A 60 26.21 -20.20 3.30
CA LEU A 60 26.55 -18.86 3.75
C LEU A 60 26.69 -17.86 2.58
N ARG A 61 27.24 -18.30 1.44
CA ARG A 61 27.32 -17.48 0.22
C ARG A 61 25.94 -17.25 -0.39
N LYS A 62 25.05 -18.27 -0.38
CA LYS A 62 23.65 -18.10 -0.82
C LYS A 62 22.94 -17.04 0.01
N MET A 63 23.06 -17.11 1.33
CA MET A 63 22.48 -16.13 2.24
C MET A 63 23.03 -14.72 1.97
N ALA A 64 24.35 -14.57 1.84
CA ALA A 64 24.96 -13.27 1.50
C ALA A 64 24.41 -12.70 0.17
N THR A 65 24.29 -13.53 -0.88
CA THR A 65 23.72 -13.09 -2.17
C THR A 65 22.24 -12.70 -2.04
N GLY A 66 21.44 -13.45 -1.27
CA GLY A 66 20.04 -13.15 -1.03
C GLY A 66 19.86 -11.83 -0.28
N GLY A 67 20.71 -11.57 0.70
CA GLY A 67 20.80 -10.27 1.36
C GLY A 67 21.07 -9.13 0.37
N CYS A 68 22.12 -9.26 -0.46
CA CYS A 68 22.45 -8.20 -1.43
C CYS A 68 21.29 -7.91 -2.40
N LEU A 69 20.55 -8.95 -2.83
CA LEU A 69 19.35 -8.79 -3.65
C LEU A 69 18.22 -8.11 -2.87
N ALA A 70 18.06 -8.37 -1.57
CA ALA A 70 17.10 -7.66 -0.75
C ALA A 70 17.43 -6.16 -0.65
N ALA A 71 18.70 -5.79 -0.43
CA ALA A 71 19.12 -4.39 -0.46
C ALA A 71 18.82 -3.74 -1.83
N MET A 72 19.10 -4.45 -2.92
CA MET A 72 18.77 -3.99 -4.28
C MET A 72 17.26 -3.78 -4.48
N ALA A 73 16.42 -4.66 -3.95
CA ALA A 73 14.98 -4.51 -4.02
C ALA A 73 14.48 -3.28 -3.25
N PHE A 74 15.03 -2.97 -2.07
CA PHE A 74 14.73 -1.73 -1.34
C PHE A 74 15.16 -0.47 -2.12
N ILE A 75 16.30 -0.52 -2.82
CA ILE A 75 16.73 0.58 -3.70
C ILE A 75 15.74 0.75 -4.86
N MET A 76 15.33 -0.35 -5.51
CA MET A 76 14.32 -0.30 -6.58
C MET A 76 12.99 0.27 -6.07
N ALA A 77 12.57 -0.12 -4.86
CA ALA A 77 11.39 0.41 -4.19
C ALA A 77 11.48 1.91 -3.96
N GLY A 78 12.64 2.38 -3.47
CA GLY A 78 12.94 3.80 -3.26
C GLY A 78 12.88 4.60 -4.56
N VAL A 79 13.50 4.09 -5.63
CA VAL A 79 13.46 4.75 -6.96
C VAL A 79 12.04 4.83 -7.49
N LEU A 80 11.26 3.74 -7.39
CA LEU A 80 9.85 3.78 -7.80
C LEU A 80 9.04 4.77 -6.94
N GLN A 81 9.34 4.82 -5.64
CA GLN A 81 8.66 5.73 -4.72
C GLN A 81 8.94 7.20 -5.03
N LEU A 82 10.11 7.55 -5.57
CA LEU A 82 10.39 8.92 -6.03
C LEU A 82 9.43 9.34 -7.15
N GLU A 83 9.13 8.46 -8.10
CA GLU A 83 8.16 8.74 -9.15
C GLU A 83 6.73 8.83 -8.59
N VAL A 84 6.37 7.96 -7.65
CA VAL A 84 5.07 8.02 -6.97
C VAL A 84 4.92 9.31 -6.15
N ASN A 85 5.99 9.77 -5.48
CA ASN A 85 5.98 10.98 -4.67
C ASN A 85 5.69 12.25 -5.50
N LYS A 86 6.09 12.31 -6.78
CA LYS A 86 5.75 13.43 -7.67
C LYS A 86 4.24 13.61 -7.86
N THR A 87 3.48 12.53 -7.69
CA THR A 87 2.01 12.53 -7.81
C THR A 87 1.31 12.84 -6.50
N MET A 88 2.04 12.87 -5.38
CA MET A 88 1.47 13.21 -4.08
C MET A 88 1.25 14.72 -3.98
N GLU A 89 0.26 15.09 -3.19
CA GLU A 89 0.09 16.48 -2.80
C GLU A 89 0.97 16.78 -1.59
N SER A 90 1.55 17.97 -1.56
CA SER A 90 2.24 18.47 -0.38
C SER A 90 1.23 18.58 0.76
N HIS A 91 1.58 18.08 1.95
CA HIS A 91 0.80 18.34 3.15
C HIS A 91 0.98 19.81 3.54
N PRO A 92 -0.06 20.48 4.08
CA PRO A 92 0.09 21.84 4.56
C PRO A 92 1.06 21.82 5.75
N ALA A 93 1.91 22.85 5.86
CA ALA A 93 2.84 22.97 6.98
C ALA A 93 2.08 22.98 8.32
N HIS A 94 2.77 22.62 9.42
CA HIS A 94 2.17 22.58 10.75
C HIS A 94 1.41 23.88 11.09
N GLY A 95 0.12 23.75 11.45
CA GLY A 95 -0.75 24.89 11.78
C GLY A 95 -1.28 25.67 10.59
N LYS A 96 -1.09 25.19 9.36
CA LYS A 96 -1.67 25.74 8.13
C LYS A 96 -2.75 24.83 7.53
N VAL A 97 -3.52 25.40 6.62
CA VAL A 97 -4.60 24.78 5.85
C VAL A 97 -4.50 25.20 4.39
N PHE A 98 -4.97 24.34 3.48
CA PHE A 98 -5.18 24.75 2.09
C PHE A 98 -6.59 25.27 1.91
N LEU A 99 -6.75 26.38 1.20
CA LEU A 99 -8.05 26.86 0.75
C LEU A 99 -8.06 26.87 -0.78
N GLN A 100 -9.07 26.21 -1.36
CA GLN A 100 -9.32 26.19 -2.79
C GLN A 100 -10.72 26.72 -3.07
N VAL A 101 -10.81 27.69 -3.97
CA VAL A 101 -12.08 28.33 -4.32
C VAL A 101 -12.56 27.83 -5.68
N PHE A 102 -13.84 27.45 -5.76
CA PHE A 102 -14.49 27.02 -6.99
C PHE A 102 -15.78 27.80 -7.24
N GLY A 103 -16.12 27.99 -8.51
CA GLY A 103 -17.38 28.57 -8.94
C GLY A 103 -17.22 29.86 -9.74
N ASN A 104 -18.25 30.70 -9.69
CA ASN A 104 -18.29 31.92 -10.49
C ASN A 104 -17.49 33.06 -9.83
N LEU A 105 -16.27 33.31 -10.31
CA LEU A 105 -15.40 34.40 -9.86
C LEU A 105 -15.59 35.71 -10.65
N SER A 106 -16.78 35.98 -11.19
CA SER A 106 -17.06 37.25 -11.89
C SER A 106 -16.82 38.48 -10.99
N HIS A 107 -16.99 38.33 -9.67
CA HIS A 107 -16.59 39.32 -8.69
C HIS A 107 -15.22 38.97 -8.07
N SER A 108 -14.41 39.98 -7.75
CA SER A 108 -13.21 39.75 -6.96
C SER A 108 -13.60 39.55 -5.49
N TYR A 109 -13.40 38.35 -4.98
CA TYR A 109 -13.53 38.06 -3.56
C TYR A 109 -12.18 38.25 -2.87
N GLN A 110 -12.19 38.79 -1.66
CA GLN A 110 -10.98 38.97 -0.85
C GLN A 110 -11.14 38.31 0.51
N ILE A 111 -10.06 37.68 0.99
CA ILE A 111 -9.92 37.17 2.35
C ILE A 111 -8.82 37.96 3.04
N ASN A 112 -9.14 38.69 4.11
CA ASN A 112 -8.16 39.54 4.82
C ASN A 112 -7.32 40.43 3.87
N GLY A 113 -7.91 40.91 2.77
CA GLY A 113 -7.25 41.75 1.76
C GLY A 113 -6.48 41.01 0.65
N THR A 114 -6.35 39.67 0.70
CA THR A 114 -5.79 38.90 -0.44
C THR A 114 -6.89 38.51 -1.41
N LYS A 115 -6.66 38.73 -2.72
CA LYS A 115 -7.62 38.35 -3.76
C LYS A 115 -7.65 36.83 -3.88
N LEU A 116 -8.85 36.26 -3.82
CA LEU A 116 -9.08 34.83 -4.04
C LEU A 116 -8.87 34.47 -5.51
N THR A 117 -8.08 33.43 -5.72
CA THR A 117 -7.83 32.81 -7.02
C THR A 117 -8.35 31.37 -7.03
N ASN A 118 -8.50 30.78 -8.22
CA ASN A 118 -8.82 29.35 -8.36
C ASN A 118 -7.68 28.41 -7.92
N GLU A 119 -6.49 28.97 -7.67
CA GLU A 119 -5.33 28.23 -7.19
C GLU A 119 -5.41 27.91 -5.70
N LYS A 120 -4.70 26.86 -5.28
CA LYS A 120 -4.59 26.48 -3.86
C LYS A 120 -3.83 27.56 -3.10
N THR A 121 -4.45 28.10 -2.06
CA THR A 121 -3.85 29.12 -1.19
C THR A 121 -3.56 28.52 0.19
N GLU A 122 -2.34 28.69 0.69
CA GLU A 122 -2.01 28.31 2.07
C GLU A 122 -2.40 29.43 3.04
N LEU A 123 -3.23 29.10 4.02
CA LEU A 123 -3.62 30.00 5.09
C LEU A 123 -3.23 29.41 6.45
N SER A 124 -3.05 30.28 7.44
CA SER A 124 -2.94 29.83 8.83
C SER A 124 -4.30 29.30 9.31
N GLN A 125 -4.30 28.38 10.28
CA GLN A 125 -5.55 27.98 10.90
C GLN A 125 -6.21 29.17 11.61
N GLY A 126 -7.53 29.32 11.47
CA GLY A 126 -8.25 30.43 12.10
C GLY A 126 -9.59 30.78 11.46
N PHE A 127 -10.15 31.90 11.92
CA PHE A 127 -11.38 32.45 11.38
C PHE A 127 -11.07 33.50 10.33
N TYR A 128 -11.72 33.37 9.18
CA TYR A 128 -11.52 34.27 8.04
C TYR A 128 -12.86 34.84 7.59
N THR A 129 -12.88 36.10 7.19
CA THR A 129 -14.05 36.73 6.57
C THR A 129 -13.81 36.87 5.08
N VAL A 130 -14.70 36.28 4.29
CA VAL A 130 -14.73 36.49 2.84
C VAL A 130 -15.56 37.72 2.56
N THR A 131 -14.98 38.66 1.84
CA THR A 131 -15.63 39.91 1.41
C THR A 131 -15.77 39.91 -0.11
N SER A 132 -16.95 40.28 -0.61
CA SER A 132 -17.22 40.47 -2.04
C SER A 132 -17.12 41.95 -2.39
N ASN A 133 -16.32 42.31 -3.39
CA ASN A 133 -16.25 43.68 -3.93
C ASN A 133 -17.45 44.02 -4.84
N SER A 134 -18.64 43.51 -4.54
CA SER A 134 -19.85 43.84 -5.30
C SER A 134 -20.49 45.11 -4.73
N THR A 135 -20.61 46.14 -5.58
CA THR A 135 -20.99 47.52 -5.26
C THR A 135 -22.38 47.74 -4.64
N LYS A 136 -23.16 46.69 -4.33
CA LYS A 136 -24.52 46.85 -3.80
C LYS A 136 -24.92 45.98 -2.60
N ASN A 137 -24.14 44.99 -2.16
CA ASN A 137 -24.34 44.27 -0.89
C ASN A 137 -23.09 43.43 -0.58
N ALA A 138 -22.19 43.94 0.25
CA ALA A 138 -21.07 43.16 0.76
C ALA A 138 -21.59 42.25 1.88
N GLU A 139 -21.90 40.99 1.55
CA GLU A 139 -22.12 39.97 2.58
C GLU A 139 -20.77 39.45 3.06
N ASN A 140 -20.56 39.52 4.37
CA ASN A 140 -19.38 38.94 5.02
C ASN A 140 -19.69 37.48 5.32
N PHE A 141 -18.93 36.57 4.74
CA PHE A 141 -19.05 35.14 5.04
C PHE A 141 -17.91 34.70 5.96
N GLU A 142 -18.25 34.15 7.13
CA GLU A 142 -17.27 33.65 8.10
C GLU A 142 -16.88 32.20 7.79
N LEU A 143 -15.59 31.97 7.59
CA LEU A 143 -14.96 30.68 7.41
C LEU A 143 -14.28 30.25 8.70
N ASN A 144 -14.63 29.06 9.18
CA ASN A 144 -13.94 28.43 10.30
C ASN A 144 -12.95 27.38 9.76
N LEU A 145 -11.67 27.74 9.74
CA LEU A 145 -10.59 26.88 9.24
C LEU A 145 -9.72 26.34 10.39
N THR A 146 -10.33 25.66 11.35
CA THR A 146 -9.67 25.19 12.57
C THR A 146 -9.07 23.79 12.47
N SER A 147 -9.43 22.98 11.47
CA SER A 147 -8.88 21.64 11.28
C SER A 147 -7.49 21.71 10.64
N ALA A 148 -6.46 21.69 11.49
CA ALA A 148 -5.06 21.64 11.06
C ALA A 148 -4.80 20.42 10.18
N GLY A 149 -4.02 20.58 9.09
CA GLY A 149 -3.68 19.47 8.19
C GLY A 149 -4.69 19.22 7.08
N SER A 150 -5.91 19.76 7.18
CA SER A 150 -6.97 19.57 6.19
C SER A 150 -6.95 20.64 5.09
N GLY A 151 -7.44 20.25 3.93
CA GLY A 151 -7.81 21.18 2.88
C GLY A 151 -9.24 21.64 3.06
N TYR A 152 -9.55 22.84 2.59
CA TYR A 152 -10.90 23.40 2.59
C TYR A 152 -11.27 23.82 1.18
N VAL A 153 -12.49 23.47 0.81
CA VAL A 153 -13.10 23.90 -0.45
C VAL A 153 -14.12 24.97 -0.14
N LEU A 154 -14.05 26.10 -0.84
CA LEU A 154 -15.03 27.17 -0.82
C LEU A 154 -15.72 27.26 -2.19
N GLY A 155 -17.01 26.93 -2.23
CA GLY A 155 -17.85 27.18 -3.38
C GLY A 155 -18.48 28.55 -3.33
N VAL A 156 -18.34 29.29 -4.43
CA VAL A 156 -19.01 30.56 -4.68
C VAL A 156 -20.11 30.34 -5.71
N PHE A 157 -21.33 30.74 -5.37
CA PHE A 157 -22.49 30.56 -6.24
C PHE A 157 -23.29 31.86 -6.36
N GLN A 158 -23.66 32.21 -7.58
CA GLN A 158 -24.49 33.38 -7.84
C GLN A 158 -25.97 33.00 -7.77
N SER A 159 -26.67 33.48 -6.74
CA SER A 159 -28.11 33.27 -6.59
C SER A 159 -28.91 34.18 -7.54
N SER A 160 -30.14 33.78 -7.91
CA SER A 160 -31.00 34.53 -8.85
C SER A 160 -31.40 35.93 -8.35
N GLN A 161 -31.18 36.25 -7.08
CA GLN A 161 -31.48 37.56 -6.49
C GLN A 161 -30.27 38.50 -6.38
N ASN A 162 -29.20 38.28 -7.16
CA ASN A 162 -27.95 39.05 -7.07
C ASN A 162 -27.25 38.96 -5.70
N LYS A 163 -27.59 37.95 -4.90
CA LYS A 163 -26.88 37.58 -3.67
C LYS A 163 -25.88 36.47 -3.99
N ASP A 164 -24.67 36.61 -3.48
CA ASP A 164 -23.65 35.59 -3.56
C ASP A 164 -23.86 34.62 -2.40
N SER A 165 -24.15 33.36 -2.71
CA SER A 165 -24.24 32.30 -1.70
C SER A 165 -22.92 31.54 -1.64
N PHE A 166 -22.46 31.23 -0.43
CA PHE A 166 -21.22 30.50 -0.18
C PHE A 166 -21.51 29.15 0.47
N SER A 167 -20.71 28.15 0.13
CA SER A 167 -20.72 26.87 0.83
C SER A 167 -19.29 26.38 0.97
N TYR A 168 -18.92 25.86 2.13
CA TYR A 168 -17.58 25.33 2.36
C TYR A 168 -17.61 24.02 3.12
N PHE A 169 -16.59 23.20 2.90
CA PHE A 169 -16.37 21.97 3.65
C PHE A 169 -14.88 21.61 3.69
N PRO A 170 -14.43 20.89 4.74
CA PRO A 170 -13.10 20.32 4.78
C PRO A 170 -13.01 19.06 3.92
N TYR A 171 -11.84 18.82 3.33
CA TYR A 171 -11.46 17.58 2.65
C TYR A 171 -10.10 17.10 3.15
N ASN A 172 -9.86 15.78 3.02
CA ASN A 172 -8.56 15.22 3.37
C ASN A 172 -7.60 15.38 2.18
N CYS A 173 -6.42 15.93 2.42
CA CYS A 173 -5.39 16.11 1.38
C CYS A 173 -4.71 14.79 1.00
N GLU A 174 -4.84 13.76 1.83
CA GLU A 174 -4.33 12.43 1.55
C GLU A 174 -5.12 11.74 0.45
N LYS A 175 -4.41 10.94 -0.33
CA LYS A 175 -5.02 10.06 -1.33
C LYS A 175 -5.94 9.06 -0.64
N THR A 176 -7.04 8.75 -1.32
CA THR A 176 -8.05 7.79 -0.87
C THR A 176 -7.48 6.38 -0.70
N GLU A 177 -7.92 5.68 0.34
CA GLU A 177 -7.49 4.31 0.57
C GLU A 177 -8.07 3.34 -0.47
N ASN A 178 -7.32 2.28 -0.77
CA ASN A 178 -7.73 1.16 -1.61
C ASN A 178 -8.18 1.53 -3.03
N GLY A 179 -7.60 2.60 -3.59
CA GLY A 179 -7.84 3.00 -4.99
C GLY A 179 -9.24 3.51 -5.28
N ARG A 180 -10.00 3.93 -4.25
CA ARG A 180 -11.32 4.54 -4.43
C ARG A 180 -11.19 5.91 -5.07
N THR A 181 -12.16 6.33 -5.86
CA THR A 181 -12.26 7.72 -6.32
C THR A 181 -13.27 8.44 -5.43
N ARG A 182 -12.86 9.52 -4.75
CA ARG A 182 -13.76 10.26 -3.87
C ARG A 182 -14.36 11.46 -4.58
N LEU A 183 -15.67 11.61 -4.49
CA LEU A 183 -16.42 12.73 -5.02
C LEU A 183 -17.02 13.52 -3.89
N TYR A 184 -16.65 14.79 -3.77
CA TYR A 184 -17.27 15.75 -2.87
C TYR A 184 -18.34 16.53 -3.62
N LEU A 185 -19.54 16.60 -3.08
CA LEU A 185 -20.62 17.39 -3.66
C LEU A 185 -20.54 18.83 -3.13
N LEU A 186 -20.50 19.79 -4.05
CA LEU A 186 -20.49 21.21 -3.76
C LEU A 186 -21.71 21.89 -4.38
N VAL A 187 -22.70 22.19 -3.55
CA VAL A 187 -24.02 22.69 -3.98
C VAL A 187 -24.41 23.92 -3.17
N SER A 188 -25.03 24.90 -3.81
CA SER A 188 -25.64 26.05 -3.12
C SER A 188 -26.90 25.64 -2.36
N ASN A 189 -27.06 26.16 -1.14
CA ASN A 189 -28.26 25.93 -0.32
C ASN A 189 -29.55 26.46 -0.97
N ASP A 190 -29.43 27.45 -1.86
CA ASP A 190 -30.57 28.08 -2.55
C ASP A 190 -30.97 27.35 -3.84
N SER A 191 -30.25 26.29 -4.20
CA SER A 191 -30.50 25.52 -5.43
C SER A 191 -31.75 24.64 -5.28
N SER A 192 -32.57 24.56 -6.33
CA SER A 192 -33.67 23.59 -6.41
C SER A 192 -33.19 22.12 -6.45
N LEU A 193 -31.89 21.91 -6.67
CA LEU A 193 -31.23 20.60 -6.57
C LEU A 193 -30.72 20.29 -5.16
N ALA A 194 -30.75 21.25 -4.23
CA ALA A 194 -30.41 20.97 -2.84
C ALA A 194 -31.42 19.96 -2.27
N ASN A 195 -30.92 18.89 -1.64
CA ASN A 195 -31.71 17.73 -1.19
C ASN A 195 -32.33 16.88 -2.33
N GLY A 196 -31.85 17.03 -3.57
CA GLY A 196 -32.18 16.15 -4.68
C GLY A 196 -31.56 14.75 -4.55
N ASN A 197 -31.84 13.86 -5.51
CA ASN A 197 -31.17 12.56 -5.57
C ASN A 197 -29.93 12.63 -6.47
N PHE A 198 -28.87 11.96 -6.02
CA PHE A 198 -27.62 11.77 -6.74
C PHE A 198 -27.39 10.28 -6.96
N TYR A 199 -27.20 9.89 -8.21
CA TYR A 199 -26.95 8.51 -8.61
C TYR A 199 -25.61 8.41 -9.32
N ILE A 200 -24.82 7.42 -8.92
CA ILE A 200 -23.63 7.00 -9.65
C ILE A 200 -24.00 5.72 -10.40
N VAL A 201 -23.89 5.75 -11.71
CA VAL A 201 -24.32 4.68 -12.61
C VAL A 201 -23.14 4.21 -13.44
N ASP A 202 -22.94 2.89 -13.53
CA ASP A 202 -21.92 2.29 -14.41
C ASP A 202 -22.38 2.29 -15.88
N VAL A 203 -21.50 1.96 -16.82
CA VAL A 203 -21.79 1.86 -18.28
C VAL A 203 -22.94 0.90 -18.58
N ASN A 204 -23.14 -0.11 -17.73
CA ASN A 204 -24.26 -1.07 -17.83
C ASN A 204 -25.57 -0.58 -17.19
N GLU A 205 -25.67 0.72 -16.87
CA GLU A 205 -26.81 1.34 -16.19
C GLU A 205 -27.12 0.82 -14.77
N ASN A 206 -26.20 0.03 -14.19
CA ASN A 206 -26.32 -0.44 -12.82
C ASN A 206 -26.03 0.68 -11.82
N ILE A 207 -26.87 0.81 -10.80
CA ILE A 207 -26.71 1.80 -9.73
C ILE A 207 -25.58 1.33 -8.81
N HIS A 208 -24.49 2.09 -8.78
CA HIS A 208 -23.37 1.83 -7.88
C HIS A 208 -23.61 2.43 -6.49
N GLU A 209 -24.08 3.68 -6.44
CA GLU A 209 -24.39 4.37 -5.18
C GLU A 209 -25.52 5.38 -5.37
N LYS A 210 -26.39 5.49 -4.37
CA LYS A 210 -27.46 6.51 -4.28
C LYS A 210 -27.19 7.38 -3.06
N SER A 211 -27.16 8.69 -3.23
CA SER A 211 -27.10 9.64 -2.13
C SER A 211 -28.03 10.82 -2.35
N VAL A 212 -28.13 11.67 -1.32
CA VAL A 212 -28.84 12.94 -1.38
C VAL A 212 -27.82 14.03 -1.69
N ILE A 213 -28.21 14.99 -2.51
CA ILE A 213 -27.38 16.13 -2.86
C ILE A 213 -27.29 17.07 -1.65
N LYS A 214 -26.19 16.98 -0.91
CA LYS A 214 -25.86 17.88 0.21
C LYS A 214 -24.41 18.34 0.11
N SER A 215 -24.18 19.63 0.33
CA SER A 215 -22.82 20.18 0.31
C SER A 215 -21.95 19.56 1.40
N GLY A 216 -20.72 19.18 1.05
CA GLY A 216 -19.76 18.53 1.94
C GLY A 216 -19.96 17.03 2.13
N GLN A 217 -21.01 16.44 1.54
CA GLN A 217 -21.12 14.99 1.46
C GLN A 217 -20.09 14.44 0.47
N HIS A 218 -19.44 13.34 0.84
CA HIS A 218 -18.53 12.62 -0.04
C HIS A 218 -19.10 11.25 -0.40
N LEU A 219 -18.83 10.81 -1.62
CA LEU A 219 -19.12 9.48 -2.14
C LEU A 219 -17.83 8.83 -2.62
N ASP A 220 -17.69 7.53 -2.40
CA ASP A 220 -16.49 6.80 -2.77
C ASP A 220 -16.85 5.77 -3.85
N ILE A 221 -16.41 6.02 -5.09
CA ILE A 221 -16.52 5.05 -6.17
C ILE A 221 -15.45 3.99 -5.96
N ARG A 222 -15.89 2.72 -5.87
CA ARG A 222 -14.99 1.58 -5.80
C ARG A 222 -14.80 1.03 -7.20
N PRO A 223 -13.55 0.93 -7.71
CA PRO A 223 -13.34 0.28 -8.99
C PRO A 223 -13.76 -1.19 -8.88
N ALA A 224 -14.62 -1.64 -9.78
CA ALA A 224 -14.93 -3.06 -9.90
C ALA A 224 -13.74 -3.83 -10.48
N LEU A 225 -13.63 -5.12 -10.13
CA LEU A 225 -12.52 -5.98 -10.57
C LEU A 225 -12.43 -6.09 -12.10
N ILE A 226 -13.60 -6.07 -12.76
CA ILE A 226 -13.79 -6.12 -14.21
C ILE A 226 -14.90 -5.12 -14.54
N SER A 227 -14.56 -3.84 -14.72
CA SER A 227 -15.49 -2.86 -15.29
C SER A 227 -14.75 -1.69 -15.96
N SER A 228 -15.47 -0.97 -16.80
CA SER A 228 -15.06 0.32 -17.33
C SER A 228 -14.81 1.33 -16.20
N PRO A 229 -13.86 2.28 -16.37
CA PRO A 229 -13.64 3.34 -15.40
C PRO A 229 -14.65 4.48 -15.55
N GLU A 230 -15.52 4.40 -16.55
CA GLU A 230 -16.47 5.45 -16.89
C GLU A 230 -17.73 5.28 -16.06
N TYR A 231 -18.07 6.32 -15.30
CA TYR A 231 -19.30 6.39 -14.53
C TYR A 231 -20.11 7.59 -14.97
N THR A 232 -21.42 7.42 -15.06
CA THR A 232 -22.35 8.52 -15.32
C THR A 232 -22.95 8.99 -14.01
N LEU A 233 -22.70 10.25 -13.66
CA LEU A 233 -23.36 10.95 -12.57
C LEU A 233 -24.72 11.43 -13.05
N LYS A 234 -25.80 10.91 -12.47
CA LYS A 234 -27.17 11.35 -12.75
C LYS A 234 -27.70 12.13 -11.55
N LEU A 235 -28.16 13.35 -11.81
CA LEU A 235 -28.66 14.27 -10.78
C LEU A 235 -30.05 14.77 -11.14
N GLY A 236 -30.87 14.96 -10.12
CA GLY A 236 -32.16 15.59 -10.29
C GLY A 236 -32.83 15.99 -8.97
N PRO A 237 -33.98 16.68 -9.04
CA PRO A 237 -34.77 17.04 -7.86
C PRO A 237 -35.23 15.79 -7.10
N GLY A 238 -35.64 15.92 -5.82
CA GLY A 238 -35.83 14.79 -4.90
C GLY A 238 -36.76 13.66 -5.35
N ASN A 239 -37.62 13.89 -6.36
CA ASN A 239 -38.54 12.91 -6.92
C ASN A 239 -38.00 12.19 -8.18
N CYS A 240 -36.79 12.52 -8.66
CA CYS A 240 -36.23 11.89 -9.85
C CYS A 240 -35.86 10.42 -9.60
N THR A 241 -36.10 9.59 -10.62
CA THR A 241 -35.63 8.20 -10.69
C THR A 241 -34.42 8.12 -11.64
N VAL A 242 -33.67 7.02 -11.62
CA VAL A 242 -32.41 6.86 -12.37
C VAL A 242 -32.58 7.06 -13.89
N THR A 243 -33.76 6.77 -14.42
CA THR A 243 -34.09 6.95 -15.84
C THR A 243 -34.62 8.35 -16.17
N ASP A 244 -35.11 9.08 -15.17
CA ASP A 244 -35.79 10.39 -15.31
C ASP A 244 -34.99 11.54 -14.68
N CYS A 245 -33.67 11.39 -14.59
CA CYS A 245 -32.78 12.46 -14.14
C CYS A 245 -32.42 13.38 -15.32
N PRO A 246 -32.68 14.69 -15.24
CA PRO A 246 -32.43 15.62 -16.34
C PRO A 246 -30.94 15.92 -16.56
N TYR A 247 -30.11 15.77 -15.52
CA TYR A 247 -28.70 16.14 -15.58
C TYR A 247 -27.81 14.91 -15.52
N ASN A 248 -27.02 14.70 -16.57
CA ASN A 248 -26.08 13.61 -16.70
C ASN A 248 -24.67 14.18 -16.96
N TYR A 249 -23.67 13.67 -16.25
CA TYR A 249 -22.27 14.03 -16.45
C TYR A 249 -21.38 12.79 -16.33
N THR A 250 -20.54 12.52 -17.32
CA THR A 250 -19.64 11.37 -17.30
C THR A 250 -18.32 11.73 -16.62
N ILE A 251 -17.85 10.86 -15.74
CA ILE A 251 -16.55 10.97 -15.08
C ILE A 251 -15.76 9.68 -15.29
N TYR A 252 -14.44 9.82 -15.29
CA TYR A 252 -13.54 8.69 -15.17
C TYR A 252 -13.13 8.53 -13.71
N ALA A 253 -13.43 7.37 -13.12
CA ALA A 253 -13.01 7.03 -11.76
C ALA A 253 -11.53 6.66 -11.77
N GLU A 254 -10.69 7.64 -11.45
CA GLU A 254 -9.25 7.48 -11.34
C GLU A 254 -8.86 7.13 -9.89
N ALA A 255 -8.05 6.08 -9.71
CA ALA A 255 -7.68 5.58 -8.40
C ALA A 255 -6.85 6.61 -7.61
N GLY A 256 -7.18 6.79 -6.32
CA GLY A 256 -6.44 7.70 -5.44
C GLY A 256 -6.82 9.18 -5.59
N GLY A 257 -7.67 9.52 -6.57
CA GLY A 257 -8.12 10.88 -6.83
C GLY A 257 -9.30 11.31 -5.96
N ALA A 258 -9.33 12.59 -5.61
CA ALA A 258 -10.51 13.24 -5.05
C ALA A 258 -10.93 14.42 -5.94
N HIS A 259 -12.21 14.45 -6.27
CA HIS A 259 -12.81 15.48 -7.11
C HIS A 259 -13.97 16.16 -6.38
N VAL A 260 -14.19 17.43 -6.69
CA VAL A 260 -15.31 18.22 -6.24
C VAL A 260 -16.25 18.42 -7.42
N VAL A 261 -17.49 17.95 -7.27
CA VAL A 261 -18.57 18.15 -8.24
C VAL A 261 -19.28 19.45 -7.85
N TYR A 262 -18.98 20.52 -8.58
CA TYR A 262 -19.64 21.81 -8.46
C TYR A 262 -20.97 21.78 -9.21
N ILE A 263 -22.07 21.98 -8.48
CA ILE A 263 -23.44 21.93 -9.01
C ILE A 263 -24.09 23.29 -8.82
N ALA A 264 -24.32 24.01 -9.91
CA ALA A 264 -24.95 25.33 -9.90
C ALA A 264 -26.02 25.46 -10.98
N LYS A 265 -27.30 25.55 -10.58
CA LYS A 265 -28.50 25.66 -11.43
C LYS A 265 -28.52 24.66 -12.61
N ASN A 266 -27.83 24.98 -13.72
CA ASN A 266 -27.74 24.17 -14.94
C ASN A 266 -26.30 23.77 -15.34
N ILE A 267 -25.29 24.13 -14.55
CA ILE A 267 -23.87 23.84 -14.83
C ILE A 267 -23.37 22.83 -13.80
N ILE A 268 -22.81 21.74 -14.32
CA ILE A 268 -22.06 20.76 -13.54
C ILE A 268 -20.60 20.86 -14.00
N SER A 269 -19.71 21.08 -13.06
CA SER A 269 -18.27 21.11 -13.34
C SER A 269 -17.54 20.29 -12.29
N VAL A 270 -16.62 19.44 -12.74
CA VAL A 270 -15.83 18.59 -11.85
C VAL A 270 -14.43 19.16 -11.76
N TYR A 271 -14.00 19.48 -10.53
CA TYR A 271 -12.67 20.00 -10.24
C TYR A 271 -11.87 18.96 -9.46
N THR A 272 -10.63 18.71 -9.85
CA THR A 272 -9.75 17.79 -9.12
C THR A 272 -9.10 18.52 -7.95
N VAL A 273 -9.39 18.08 -6.72
CA VAL A 273 -8.78 18.62 -5.49
C VAL A 273 -7.56 17.81 -5.07
N VAL A 274 -7.58 16.49 -5.29
CA VAL A 274 -6.44 15.59 -5.08
C VAL A 274 -6.13 14.87 -6.37
N ARG A 275 -4.90 15.02 -6.85
CA ARG A 275 -4.46 14.40 -8.12
C ARG A 275 -4.52 12.86 -8.05
N PRO A 276 -5.00 12.19 -9.12
CA PRO A 276 -5.07 10.74 -9.21
C PRO A 276 -3.68 10.07 -9.25
N ASN A 277 -3.65 8.75 -9.09
CA ASN A 277 -2.45 7.95 -9.31
C ASN A 277 -2.17 7.79 -10.81
N THR A 278 -0.92 8.04 -11.24
CA THR A 278 -0.52 7.89 -12.65
C THR A 278 0.48 6.74 -12.87
N VAL A 279 1.18 6.31 -11.81
CA VAL A 279 2.18 5.25 -11.89
C VAL A 279 1.50 3.91 -11.81
N ASN A 280 1.62 3.09 -12.85
CA ASN A 280 0.97 1.78 -12.91
C ASN A 280 1.55 0.79 -11.87
N ILE A 281 0.68 0.05 -11.19
CA ILE A 281 1.01 -0.95 -10.17
C ILE A 281 1.94 -2.05 -10.69
N LEU A 282 1.97 -2.34 -11.99
CA LEU A 282 2.86 -3.36 -12.56
C LEU A 282 4.35 -3.06 -12.36
N TRP A 283 4.73 -1.80 -12.20
CA TRP A 283 6.12 -1.42 -11.86
C TRP A 283 6.55 -1.90 -10.47
N GLN A 284 5.62 -2.40 -9.67
CA GLN A 284 5.89 -3.07 -8.41
C GLN A 284 6.33 -4.53 -8.61
N LEU A 285 6.01 -5.18 -9.72
CA LEU A 285 6.39 -6.58 -9.96
C LEU A 285 7.90 -6.82 -10.00
N PRO A 286 8.74 -6.00 -10.68
CA PRO A 286 10.19 -6.23 -10.71
C PRO A 286 10.83 -6.22 -9.32
N GLN A 287 10.48 -5.23 -8.48
CA GLN A 287 11.02 -5.16 -7.12
C GLN A 287 10.50 -6.30 -6.23
N PHE A 288 9.24 -6.73 -6.41
CA PHE A 288 8.67 -7.89 -5.72
C PHE A 288 9.40 -9.18 -6.09
N PHE A 289 9.68 -9.36 -7.38
CA PHE A 289 10.44 -10.51 -7.85
C PHE A 289 11.84 -10.56 -7.22
N VAL A 290 12.58 -9.45 -7.24
CA VAL A 290 13.94 -9.38 -6.68
C VAL A 290 13.93 -9.64 -5.17
N ILE A 291 12.99 -9.08 -4.40
CA ILE A 291 12.90 -9.34 -2.96
C ILE A 291 12.46 -10.78 -2.66
N THR A 292 11.65 -11.41 -3.53
CA THR A 292 11.27 -12.81 -3.37
C THR A 292 12.44 -13.75 -3.67
N VAL A 293 13.23 -13.47 -4.70
CA VAL A 293 14.48 -14.20 -4.96
C VAL A 293 15.44 -14.06 -3.79
N GLY A 294 15.59 -12.83 -3.26
CA GLY A 294 16.39 -12.58 -2.06
C GLY A 294 15.90 -13.35 -0.83
N GLU A 295 14.57 -13.44 -0.65
CA GLU A 295 13.95 -14.22 0.42
C GLU A 295 14.20 -15.72 0.27
N VAL A 296 14.07 -16.30 -0.92
CA VAL A 296 14.38 -17.71 -1.15
C VAL A 296 15.86 -17.99 -0.83
N LEU A 297 16.77 -17.12 -1.28
CA LEU A 297 18.21 -17.29 -1.07
C LEU A 297 18.66 -17.03 0.37
N PHE A 298 17.95 -16.23 1.15
CA PHE A 298 18.32 -15.90 2.54
C PHE A 298 17.50 -16.67 3.58
N SER A 299 16.17 -16.62 3.49
CA SER A 299 15.25 -17.15 4.49
C SER A 299 15.14 -18.67 4.42
N VAL A 300 14.90 -19.23 3.22
CA VAL A 300 14.74 -20.69 3.05
C VAL A 300 16.06 -21.40 3.32
N THR A 301 17.15 -20.93 2.71
CA THR A 301 18.49 -21.50 2.95
C THR A 301 18.97 -21.27 4.37
N GLY A 302 18.60 -20.15 5.01
CA GLY A 302 18.97 -19.83 6.39
C GLY A 302 18.32 -20.77 7.39
N LEU A 303 17.04 -21.08 7.19
CA LEU A 303 16.34 -22.10 7.96
C LEU A 303 16.97 -23.47 7.74
N GLU A 304 17.18 -23.89 6.49
CA GLU A 304 17.82 -25.17 6.16
C GLU A 304 19.21 -25.31 6.80
N PHE A 305 20.03 -24.26 6.68
CA PHE A 305 21.36 -24.20 7.27
C PHE A 305 21.30 -24.27 8.79
N SER A 306 20.42 -23.50 9.42
CA SER A 306 20.28 -23.50 10.88
C SER A 306 19.82 -24.88 11.37
N TYR A 307 18.90 -25.55 10.67
CA TYR A 307 18.48 -26.93 10.98
C TYR A 307 19.60 -27.96 10.81
N SER A 308 20.51 -27.75 9.84
CA SER A 308 21.67 -28.63 9.60
C SER A 308 22.75 -28.49 10.68
N GLN A 309 22.88 -27.31 11.27
CA GLN A 309 23.88 -27.00 12.30
C GLN A 309 23.35 -27.12 13.74
N ALA A 310 22.03 -27.24 13.93
CA ALA A 310 21.43 -27.37 15.25
C ALA A 310 21.52 -28.81 15.78
N THR A 311 21.79 -28.94 17.09
CA THR A 311 21.71 -30.23 17.78
C THR A 311 20.27 -30.79 17.72
N PRO A 312 20.09 -32.13 17.79
CA PRO A 312 18.80 -32.77 17.55
C PRO A 312 17.67 -32.28 18.46
N ASN A 313 18.02 -31.90 19.69
CA ASN A 313 17.07 -31.49 20.72
C ASN A 313 16.70 -29.99 20.66
N MET A 314 17.42 -29.17 19.85
CA MET A 314 17.25 -27.71 19.81
C MET A 314 16.52 -27.19 18.57
N LYS A 315 16.09 -28.08 17.66
CA LYS A 315 15.45 -27.70 16.40
C LYS A 315 14.20 -26.82 16.56
N SER A 316 13.38 -27.07 17.58
CA SER A 316 12.19 -26.26 17.88
C SER A 316 12.54 -24.89 18.45
N VAL A 317 13.54 -24.82 19.34
CA VAL A 317 14.01 -23.56 19.93
C VAL A 317 14.58 -22.65 18.85
N LEU A 318 15.34 -23.19 17.91
CA LEU A 318 15.88 -22.45 16.78
C LEU A 318 14.79 -21.82 15.91
N GLN A 319 13.72 -22.57 15.62
CA GLN A 319 12.57 -22.06 14.88
C GLN A 319 11.84 -20.94 15.64
N ALA A 320 11.71 -21.08 16.96
CA ALA A 320 11.13 -20.04 17.80
C ALA A 320 11.98 -18.75 17.79
N VAL A 321 13.31 -18.88 17.87
CA VAL A 321 14.24 -17.76 17.75
C VAL A 321 14.12 -17.09 16.38
N TRP A 322 14.02 -17.88 15.30
CA TRP A 322 13.79 -17.33 13.96
C TRP A 322 12.50 -16.50 13.91
N LEU A 323 11.38 -17.02 14.37
CA LEU A 323 10.11 -16.29 14.42
C LEU A 323 10.19 -15.03 15.31
N MET A 324 10.96 -15.08 16.41
CA MET A 324 11.20 -13.94 17.27
C MET A 324 11.95 -12.82 16.54
N THR A 325 12.95 -13.15 15.72
CA THR A 325 13.64 -12.14 14.89
C THR A 325 12.70 -11.49 13.88
N VAL A 326 11.77 -12.25 13.30
CA VAL A 326 10.75 -11.71 12.40
C VAL A 326 9.82 -10.75 13.14
N PHE A 327 9.38 -11.12 14.34
CA PHE A 327 8.55 -10.25 15.18
C PHE A 327 9.26 -8.93 15.50
N LEU A 328 10.51 -8.98 15.97
CA LEU A 328 11.28 -7.76 16.28
C LEU A 328 11.48 -6.88 15.04
N GLY A 329 11.74 -7.48 13.88
CA GLY A 329 11.83 -6.74 12.63
C GLY A 329 10.52 -6.02 12.26
N ASN A 330 9.38 -6.64 12.50
CA ASN A 330 8.06 -6.03 12.24
C ASN A 330 7.76 -4.88 13.21
N VAL A 331 8.18 -5.00 14.48
CA VAL A 331 8.04 -3.92 15.47
C VAL A 331 8.90 -2.71 15.07
N ILE A 332 10.13 -2.93 14.61
CA ILE A 332 11.01 -1.85 14.15
C ILE A 332 10.40 -1.13 12.94
N ASP A 333 9.89 -1.87 11.96
CA ASP A 333 9.22 -1.32 10.77
C ASP A 333 7.98 -0.48 11.14
N MET A 334 7.16 -0.97 12.09
CA MET A 334 6.00 -0.23 12.59
C MET A 334 6.40 1.05 13.33
N LEU A 335 7.47 1.02 14.13
CA LEU A 335 7.96 2.20 14.85
C LEU A 335 8.47 3.27 13.87
N ILE A 336 9.22 2.87 12.85
CA ILE A 336 9.74 3.79 11.83
C ILE A 336 8.59 4.41 11.04
N SER A 337 7.69 3.58 10.52
CA SER A 337 6.56 4.05 9.69
C SER A 337 5.52 4.85 10.49
N GLY A 338 5.25 4.46 11.73
CA GLY A 338 4.20 5.09 12.56
C GLY A 338 4.62 6.39 13.24
N SER A 339 5.92 6.62 13.42
CA SER A 339 6.44 7.84 14.07
C SER A 339 6.60 9.02 13.11
N HIS A 340 6.43 8.82 11.80
CA HIS A 340 6.66 9.83 10.76
C HIS A 340 8.01 10.57 10.92
N ILE A 341 9.04 9.89 11.46
CA ILE A 341 10.39 10.45 11.66
C ILE A 341 10.98 10.87 10.30
N VAL A 342 10.67 10.10 9.26
CA VAL A 342 11.06 10.39 7.88
C VAL A 342 9.82 10.91 7.16
N ALA A 343 9.77 12.23 6.93
CA ALA A 343 8.62 12.86 6.29
C ALA A 343 8.38 12.37 4.86
N GLU A 344 9.44 11.93 4.17
CA GLU A 344 9.37 11.46 2.79
C GLU A 344 9.31 9.94 2.70
N PRO A 345 8.23 9.35 2.15
CA PRO A 345 8.10 7.89 2.02
C PRO A 345 9.22 7.23 1.19
N ALA A 346 9.84 7.96 0.27
CA ALA A 346 10.95 7.42 -0.52
C ALA A 346 12.22 7.24 0.32
N ALA A 347 12.47 8.16 1.25
CA ALA A 347 13.62 8.11 2.14
C ALA A 347 13.52 6.93 3.14
N GLU A 348 12.31 6.49 3.51
CA GLU A 348 12.11 5.28 4.32
C GLU A 348 12.68 4.03 3.61
N PHE A 349 12.42 3.87 2.30
CA PHE A 349 12.96 2.73 1.54
C PHE A 349 14.49 2.76 1.41
N PHE A 350 15.08 3.95 1.24
CA PHE A 350 16.53 4.10 1.22
C PHE A 350 17.15 3.82 2.60
N LEU A 351 16.47 4.21 3.69
CA LEU A 351 16.89 3.86 5.05
C LEU A 351 16.88 2.33 5.24
N TYR A 352 15.83 1.64 4.78
CA TYR A 352 15.79 0.17 4.83
C TYR A 352 16.88 -0.48 3.97
N ALA A 353 17.17 0.05 2.80
CA ALA A 353 18.30 -0.41 1.99
C ALA A 353 19.64 -0.26 2.73
N PHE A 354 19.87 0.89 3.34
CA PHE A 354 21.09 1.18 4.10
C PHE A 354 21.25 0.26 5.32
N MET A 355 20.20 0.10 6.12
CA MET A 355 20.22 -0.84 7.26
C MET A 355 20.48 -2.27 6.79
N THR A 356 19.85 -2.69 5.69
CA THR A 356 20.03 -4.04 5.12
C THR A 356 21.49 -4.25 4.68
N LEU A 357 22.11 -3.27 4.02
CA LEU A 357 23.52 -3.34 3.63
C LEU A 357 24.47 -3.47 4.83
N ILE A 358 24.23 -2.73 5.91
CA ILE A 358 25.03 -2.85 7.15
C ILE A 358 24.92 -4.26 7.72
N VAL A 359 23.70 -4.78 7.85
CA VAL A 359 23.46 -6.12 8.41
C VAL A 359 24.13 -7.19 7.56
N ILE A 360 24.07 -7.08 6.24
CA ILE A 360 24.71 -8.04 5.33
C ILE A 360 26.23 -7.90 5.37
N GLY A 361 26.77 -6.69 5.48
CA GLY A 361 28.20 -6.47 5.63
C GLY A 361 28.74 -7.14 6.90
N LEU A 362 28.03 -7.00 8.02
CA LEU A 362 28.34 -7.70 9.27
C LEU A 362 28.21 -9.22 9.12
N PHE A 363 27.14 -9.69 8.48
CA PHE A 363 26.92 -11.12 8.22
C PHE A 363 28.04 -11.73 7.39
N ILE A 364 28.47 -11.07 6.31
CA ILE A 364 29.61 -11.51 5.49
C ILE A 364 30.89 -11.54 6.33
N GLY A 365 31.12 -10.53 7.17
CA GLY A 365 32.24 -10.48 8.12
C GLY A 365 32.30 -11.68 9.05
N LEU A 366 31.16 -12.07 9.63
CA LEU A 366 31.04 -13.25 10.50
C LEU A 366 31.14 -14.57 9.71
N ALA A 367 30.52 -14.61 8.53
CA ALA A 367 30.49 -15.78 7.65
C ALA A 367 31.89 -16.20 7.16
N MET A 368 32.81 -15.25 6.96
CA MET A 368 34.19 -15.55 6.57
C MET A 368 34.97 -16.33 7.63
N LYS A 369 34.62 -16.17 8.91
CA LYS A 369 35.29 -16.85 10.03
C LYS A 369 34.55 -18.10 10.50
N TYR A 370 33.47 -18.47 9.82
CA TYR A 370 32.61 -19.56 10.26
C TYR A 370 33.16 -20.91 9.79
N GLU A 371 33.33 -21.83 10.74
CA GLU A 371 33.71 -23.22 10.49
C GLU A 371 32.46 -24.09 10.57
N TYR A 372 32.23 -24.93 9.55
CA TYR A 372 31.05 -25.78 9.46
C TYR A 372 31.16 -26.97 10.40
N ASN A 373 30.10 -27.24 11.19
CA ASN A 373 30.04 -28.44 12.01
C ASN A 373 29.13 -29.50 11.35
N ASN A 374 29.64 -30.71 11.15
CA ASN A 374 28.94 -31.78 10.42
C ASN A 374 28.26 -32.76 11.38
N TYR A 375 27.15 -32.35 11.99
CA TYR A 375 26.33 -33.25 12.84
C TYR A 375 25.57 -34.34 12.04
N ALA A 376 25.41 -34.16 10.72
CA ALA A 376 24.75 -35.15 9.86
C ALA A 376 25.63 -36.38 9.62
N GLU A 377 26.94 -36.18 9.42
CA GLU A 377 27.91 -37.28 9.25
C GLU A 377 28.08 -38.06 10.56
N GLU A 378 28.17 -37.38 11.72
CA GLU A 378 28.23 -38.05 13.03
C GLU A 378 26.98 -38.91 13.32
N LYS A 379 25.80 -38.47 12.89
CA LYS A 379 24.55 -39.24 13.06
C LYS A 379 24.47 -40.45 12.14
N ASP A 380 24.86 -40.31 10.87
CA ASP A 380 24.91 -41.44 9.93
C ASP A 380 25.99 -42.45 10.34
N GLU A 381 27.12 -41.98 10.89
CA GLU A 381 28.12 -42.85 11.51
C GLU A 381 27.57 -43.53 12.76
N GLN A 382 26.97 -42.80 13.70
CA GLN A 382 26.36 -43.38 14.91
C GLN A 382 25.24 -44.37 14.59
N MET A 383 24.41 -44.11 13.58
CA MET A 383 23.40 -45.06 13.09
C MET A 383 24.05 -46.30 12.47
N LYS A 384 25.13 -46.16 11.68
CA LYS A 384 25.91 -47.31 11.18
C LYS A 384 26.56 -48.13 12.30
N TYR A 385 26.95 -47.49 13.41
CA TYR A 385 27.44 -48.20 14.61
C TYR A 385 26.32 -48.90 15.37
N ILE A 386 25.13 -48.31 15.46
CA ILE A 386 23.94 -48.92 16.08
C ILE A 386 23.38 -50.07 15.24
N GLU A 387 23.49 -50.03 13.91
CA GLU A 387 23.16 -51.16 13.01
C GLU A 387 24.19 -52.30 13.04
N LYS A 388 25.35 -52.11 13.66
CA LYS A 388 26.33 -53.18 13.91
C LYS A 388 26.38 -53.65 15.38
N PRO A 389 25.33 -54.30 15.93
CA PRO A 389 25.50 -55.15 17.09
C PRO A 389 25.55 -56.63 16.66
N THR A 390 26.69 -57.28 16.95
CA THR A 390 26.80 -58.75 17.17
C THR A 390 26.49 -59.71 16.01
N SER A 391 27.38 -59.80 15.02
CA SER A 391 27.51 -61.00 14.15
C SER A 391 28.68 -61.92 14.57
N GLN A 392 29.27 -61.72 15.74
CA GLN A 392 30.46 -62.47 16.19
C GLN A 392 30.37 -63.08 17.60
N ARG A 393 29.15 -63.37 18.10
CA ARG A 393 29.00 -64.36 19.17
C ARG A 393 28.43 -65.65 18.56
N ALA A 394 29.35 -66.59 18.35
CA ALA A 394 29.21 -68.03 18.26
C ALA A 394 27.79 -68.58 18.57
N GLY A 395 27.18 -69.47 17.78
CA GLY A 395 27.87 -70.58 17.12
C GLY A 395 28.37 -71.59 18.16
N MET A 396 27.57 -71.98 19.15
CA MET A 396 27.85 -73.12 20.01
C MET A 396 26.54 -73.77 20.51
N GLU A 397 26.22 -74.88 19.82
CA GLU A 397 25.56 -76.10 20.31
C GLU A 397 24.19 -76.02 21.01
N CYS A 398 23.11 -76.19 20.23
CA CYS A 398 21.96 -76.99 20.67
C CYS A 398 22.24 -78.47 20.33
N GLY A 399 22.84 -79.20 21.26
CA GLY A 399 23.06 -80.64 21.21
C GLY A 399 22.21 -81.38 22.24
N ILE A 400 21.46 -82.36 21.78
CA ILE A 400 20.52 -83.21 22.51
C ILE A 400 21.26 -84.13 23.49
N LEU A 401 20.76 -84.27 24.73
CA LEU A 401 20.95 -85.48 25.54
C LEU A 401 19.63 -85.92 26.18
N SER A 402 19.04 -86.94 25.56
CA SER A 402 18.11 -87.90 26.17
C SER A 402 18.89 -88.83 27.09
N GLY A 403 18.34 -89.22 28.25
CA GLY A 403 18.92 -90.27 29.08
C GLY A 403 18.23 -90.49 30.43
N ASN A 404 17.21 -91.35 30.42
CA ASN A 404 16.87 -92.39 31.42
C ASN A 404 16.88 -92.10 32.94
N ASN A 405 15.68 -92.21 33.53
CA ASN A 405 15.44 -92.84 34.86
C ASN A 405 15.96 -94.31 34.85
N PRO A 406 16.32 -94.96 35.98
CA PRO A 406 15.41 -95.13 37.13
C PRO A 406 16.05 -95.28 38.54
N SER A 407 15.13 -95.51 39.50
CA SER A 407 15.26 -95.96 40.91
C SER A 407 15.69 -94.94 41.97
#